data_AF-A0A4P9W7S5-F1
#
_entry.id   AF-A0A4P9W7S5-F1
#
_cell.length_a   1.000
_cell.length_b   1.000
_cell.length_c   1.000
_cell.angle_alpha   90.00
_cell.angle_beta   90.00
_cell.angle_gamma   90.00
#
_symmetry.space_group_name_H-M   'P 1'
#
loop_
_entity.id
_entity.type
_entity.pdbx_description
1 polymer ?
#
loop_
_entity_poly.entity_id
_entity_poly.type
_entity_poly.pdbx_seq_one_letter_code
_entity_poly.pdbx_strand_id
1 'polypeptide(L)'
;MTGTFGADERGTRTRLEAAKLHMKRFVFLKNLLNKRHEFGICTITSTTMWHLPLTSKKEEVFSAIDDITFENQVFKFWDASTIFQAIEEYLPASPSDFVLRVVLIYARSNVLPQMDRSCPEYLKFIEAGGVFDCVYLHDDQAPGNKVQTIYDFFTDLEIEGQSRVFDVSRLNKRFAAAMAQLLGHPRQRCPQKEAQYTLTSPSPTSSPRRRSLGDLFKLSD
;
A
#
# COMPACT_ATOMS: atom_id res chain seq x y z
N MET A 1 -21.17 -5.97 -4.89
CA MET A 1 -20.04 -5.43 -5.69
C MET A 1 -19.63 -6.49 -6.70
N THR A 2 -20.24 -6.51 -7.89
CA THR A 2 -20.02 -7.50 -8.97
C THR A 2 -19.03 -6.99 -10.02
N GLY A 3 -18.02 -6.22 -9.57
CA GLY A 3 -16.98 -5.69 -10.45
C GLY A 3 -15.99 -6.78 -10.83
N THR A 4 -15.87 -7.07 -12.12
CA THR A 4 -14.85 -7.96 -12.66
C THR A 4 -13.63 -7.14 -13.09
N PHE A 5 -12.43 -7.67 -12.85
CA PHE A 5 -11.24 -7.19 -13.57
C PHE A 5 -11.36 -7.68 -15.02
N GLY A 6 -11.00 -6.83 -15.99
CA GLY A 6 -11.10 -7.18 -17.41
C GLY A 6 -10.44 -8.53 -17.71
N ALA A 7 -11.03 -9.31 -18.63
CA ALA A 7 -10.59 -10.67 -18.95
C ALA A 7 -9.11 -10.67 -19.35
N ASP A 8 -8.29 -11.46 -18.65
CA ASP A 8 -7.00 -11.92 -19.17
C ASP A 8 -7.19 -13.32 -19.80
N GLU A 9 -6.15 -13.87 -20.41
CA GLU A 9 -6.17 -15.19 -21.08
C GLU A 9 -6.64 -16.35 -20.19
N ARG A 10 -6.83 -16.15 -18.87
CA ARG A 10 -7.29 -17.14 -17.89
C ARG A 10 -8.73 -16.91 -17.41
N GLY A 11 -9.48 -16.03 -18.08
CA GLY A 11 -10.88 -15.75 -17.79
C GLY A 11 -11.10 -14.55 -16.85
N THR A 12 -12.37 -14.18 -16.69
CA THR A 12 -12.80 -13.03 -15.90
C THR A 12 -12.72 -13.33 -14.41
N ARG A 13 -11.80 -12.69 -13.68
CA ARG A 13 -11.71 -12.77 -12.21
C ARG A 13 -12.48 -11.64 -11.54
N THR A 14 -13.08 -11.93 -10.40
CA THR A 14 -13.65 -10.92 -9.50
C THR A 14 -12.56 -10.05 -8.88
N ARG A 15 -12.93 -8.88 -8.37
CA ARG A 15 -12.00 -8.01 -7.63
C ARG A 15 -11.37 -8.70 -6.41
N LEU A 16 -12.17 -9.47 -5.69
CA LEU A 16 -11.71 -10.20 -4.50
C LEU A 16 -10.69 -11.28 -4.88
N GLU A 17 -10.95 -12.09 -5.91
CA GLU A 17 -10.01 -13.12 -6.35
C GLU A 17 -8.67 -12.54 -6.81
N ALA A 18 -8.70 -11.42 -7.52
CA ALA A 18 -7.47 -10.72 -7.90
C ALA A 18 -6.75 -10.13 -6.67
N ALA A 19 -7.47 -9.58 -5.69
CA ALA A 19 -6.88 -9.11 -4.44
C ALA A 19 -6.20 -10.25 -3.68
N LYS A 20 -6.89 -11.38 -3.49
CA LYS A 20 -6.32 -12.59 -2.87
C LYS A 20 -5.04 -13.05 -3.57
N LEU A 21 -5.07 -13.11 -4.90
CA LEU A 21 -3.91 -13.49 -5.71
C LEU A 21 -2.70 -12.57 -5.45
N HIS A 22 -2.91 -11.25 -5.49
CA HIS A 22 -1.81 -10.30 -5.32
C HIS A 22 -1.35 -10.19 -3.86
N MET A 23 -2.24 -10.34 -2.88
CA MET A 23 -1.89 -10.43 -1.46
C MET A 23 -0.98 -11.63 -1.20
N LYS A 24 -1.35 -12.82 -1.69
CA LYS A 24 -0.49 -14.01 -1.57
C LYS A 24 0.86 -13.82 -2.23
N ARG A 25 0.88 -13.23 -3.44
CA ARG A 25 2.14 -12.93 -4.14
C ARG A 25 3.01 -11.94 -3.37
N PHE A 26 2.41 -10.91 -2.77
CA PHE A 26 3.10 -9.96 -1.92
C PHE A 26 3.74 -10.64 -0.71
N VAL A 27 2.97 -11.44 0.04
CA VAL A 27 3.44 -12.21 1.20
C VAL A 27 4.57 -13.15 0.80
N PHE A 28 4.41 -13.91 -0.30
CA PHE A 28 5.45 -14.79 -0.83
C PHE A 28 6.77 -14.07 -1.06
N LEU A 29 6.72 -12.95 -1.79
CA LEU A 29 7.91 -12.20 -2.18
C LEU A 29 8.56 -11.50 -0.97
N LYS A 30 7.77 -10.92 -0.06
CA LYS A 30 8.31 -10.35 1.18
C LYS A 30 8.95 -11.42 2.07
N ASN A 31 8.33 -12.59 2.20
CA ASN A 31 8.89 -13.71 2.95
C ASN A 31 10.15 -14.29 2.27
N LEU A 32 10.29 -14.20 0.95
CA LEU A 32 11.51 -14.55 0.24
C LEU A 32 12.65 -13.58 0.58
N LEU A 33 12.37 -12.28 0.68
CA LEU A 33 13.35 -11.25 1.03
C LEU A 33 13.83 -11.36 2.48
N ASN A 34 12.94 -11.63 3.42
CA ASN A 34 13.28 -11.87 4.82
C ASN A 34 12.22 -12.75 5.50
N LYS A 35 12.65 -13.86 6.10
CA LYS A 35 11.79 -14.84 6.79
C LYS A 35 11.24 -14.32 8.12
N ARG A 36 11.82 -13.27 8.68
CA ARG A 36 11.37 -12.62 9.92
C ARG A 36 10.20 -11.65 9.71
N HIS A 37 9.79 -11.38 8.47
CA HIS A 37 8.58 -10.58 8.25
C HIS A 37 7.37 -11.31 8.82
N GLU A 38 6.58 -10.59 9.62
CA GLU A 38 5.27 -11.03 10.08
C GLU A 38 4.18 -10.36 9.27
N PHE A 39 3.08 -11.08 9.09
CA PHE A 39 1.91 -10.62 8.36
C PHE A 39 0.66 -10.92 9.18
N GLY A 40 -0.31 -10.04 9.09
CA GLY A 40 -1.65 -10.24 9.63
C GLY A 40 -2.67 -9.76 8.61
N ILE A 41 -3.90 -10.24 8.75
CA ILE A 41 -5.00 -9.98 7.83
C ILE A 41 -6.14 -9.38 8.63
N CYS A 42 -6.60 -8.21 8.21
CA CYS A 42 -7.82 -7.59 8.70
C CYS A 42 -8.86 -7.51 7.57
N THR A 43 -10.12 -7.59 7.94
CA THR A 43 -11.27 -7.32 7.06
C THR A 43 -11.97 -6.05 7.50
N ILE A 44 -12.53 -5.32 6.52
CA ILE A 44 -13.18 -4.03 6.74
C ILE A 44 -14.66 -4.15 6.40
N THR A 45 -15.52 -3.93 7.39
CA THR A 45 -16.97 -3.87 7.25
C THR A 45 -17.45 -2.43 7.52
N SER A 46 -18.13 -2.20 8.65
CA SER A 46 -18.27 -0.89 9.29
C SER A 46 -17.11 -0.58 10.25
N THR A 47 -16.47 -1.63 10.77
CA THR A 47 -15.28 -1.58 11.62
C THR A 47 -14.19 -2.49 11.03
N THR A 48 -12.96 -2.36 11.55
CA THR A 48 -11.84 -3.24 11.21
C THR A 48 -11.80 -4.41 12.18
N MET A 49 -11.71 -5.63 11.66
CA MET A 49 -11.61 -6.85 12.47
C MET A 49 -10.44 -7.70 12.01
N TRP A 50 -9.73 -8.30 12.97
CA TRP A 50 -8.70 -9.30 12.69
C TRP A 50 -9.34 -10.56 12.12
N HIS A 51 -8.87 -10.95 10.94
CA HIS A 51 -9.13 -12.27 10.36
C HIS A 51 -7.98 -13.25 10.68
N LEU A 52 -6.76 -12.72 10.76
CA LEU A 52 -5.57 -13.44 11.23
C LEU A 52 -4.62 -12.44 11.94
N PRO A 53 -4.27 -12.65 13.22
CA PRO A 53 -3.24 -11.87 13.91
C PRO A 53 -1.85 -11.98 13.25
N LEU A 54 -0.90 -11.14 13.67
CA LEU A 54 0.47 -11.19 13.13
C LEU A 54 1.12 -12.57 13.32
N THR A 55 1.68 -13.12 12.24
CA THR A 55 2.42 -14.38 12.22
C THR A 55 3.50 -14.36 11.13
N SER A 56 4.61 -15.06 11.36
CA SER A 56 5.66 -15.27 10.35
C SER A 56 5.40 -16.50 9.45
N LYS A 57 4.37 -17.29 9.76
CA LYS A 57 4.03 -18.53 9.05
C LYS A 57 3.21 -18.24 7.80
N LYS A 58 3.88 -18.20 6.65
CA LYS A 58 3.26 -17.86 5.35
C LYS A 58 2.07 -18.76 4.98
N GLU A 59 2.06 -20.02 5.40
CA GLU A 59 0.98 -20.98 5.12
C GLU A 59 -0.33 -20.58 5.84
N GLU A 60 -0.24 -20.14 7.10
CA GLU A 60 -1.40 -19.64 7.86
C GLU A 60 -1.96 -18.36 7.20
N VAL A 61 -1.07 -17.47 6.77
CA VAL A 61 -1.45 -16.24 6.03
C VAL A 61 -2.13 -16.58 4.70
N PHE A 62 -1.66 -17.60 3.98
CA PHE A 62 -2.27 -18.02 2.73
C PHE A 62 -3.65 -18.61 2.92
N SER A 63 -3.85 -19.44 3.96
CA SER A 63 -5.16 -19.98 4.32
C SER A 63 -6.12 -18.86 4.67
N ALA A 64 -5.71 -17.93 5.55
CA ALA A 64 -6.52 -16.77 5.91
C ALA A 64 -6.92 -15.94 4.69
N ILE A 65 -6.02 -15.74 3.71
CA ILE A 65 -6.39 -15.03 2.48
C ILE A 65 -7.43 -15.80 1.66
N ASP A 66 -7.33 -17.14 1.58
CA ASP A 66 -8.33 -17.97 0.90
C ASP A 66 -9.69 -17.93 1.58
N ASP A 67 -9.71 -17.85 2.90
CA ASP A 67 -10.93 -17.89 3.72
C ASP A 67 -11.73 -16.57 3.67
N ILE A 68 -11.16 -15.47 3.17
CA ILE A 68 -11.90 -14.19 3.01
C ILE A 68 -13.06 -14.38 2.02
N THR A 69 -14.29 -14.25 2.48
CA THR A 69 -15.47 -14.33 1.62
C THR A 69 -16.03 -12.95 1.28
N PHE A 70 -16.74 -12.86 0.15
CA PHE A 70 -17.53 -11.66 -0.15
C PHE A 70 -18.79 -11.64 0.72
N GLU A 71 -18.97 -10.58 1.48
CA GLU A 71 -20.21 -10.32 2.21
C GLU A 71 -21.10 -9.38 1.38
N ASN A 72 -22.32 -9.81 1.05
CA ASN A 72 -23.29 -8.99 0.32
C ASN A 72 -24.01 -8.00 1.25
N GLN A 73 -23.23 -7.24 2.02
CA GLN A 73 -23.74 -6.23 2.93
C GLN A 73 -23.48 -4.83 2.37
N VAL A 74 -24.47 -3.95 2.54
CA VAL A 74 -24.35 -2.53 2.19
C VAL A 74 -23.92 -1.76 3.43
N PHE A 75 -22.79 -1.07 3.32
CA PHE A 75 -22.27 -0.21 4.37
C PHE A 75 -22.49 1.25 3.99
N LYS A 76 -23.00 2.05 4.91
CA LYS A 76 -23.23 3.49 4.67
C LYS A 76 -21.94 4.30 4.82
N PHE A 77 -21.11 3.92 5.78
CA PHE A 77 -19.83 4.54 6.09
C PHE A 77 -18.87 3.45 6.61
N TRP A 78 -17.60 3.82 6.72
CA TRP A 78 -16.59 3.04 7.41
C TRP A 78 -15.76 3.98 8.27
N ASP A 79 -15.60 3.65 9.55
CA ASP A 79 -14.72 4.36 10.46
C ASP A 79 -13.28 3.85 10.32
N ALA A 80 -12.43 4.64 9.67
CA ALA A 80 -11.04 4.27 9.41
C ALA A 80 -10.16 4.33 10.67
N SER A 81 -10.60 5.00 11.76
CA SER A 81 -9.87 4.99 13.05
C SER A 81 -9.75 3.57 13.61
N THR A 82 -10.71 2.70 13.28
CA THR A 82 -10.74 1.30 13.72
C THR A 82 -9.55 0.48 13.21
N ILE A 83 -8.87 0.89 12.11
CA ILE A 83 -7.60 0.26 11.72
C ILE A 83 -6.56 0.50 12.80
N PHE A 84 -6.41 1.76 13.21
CA PHE A 84 -5.37 2.17 14.15
C PHE A 84 -5.63 1.62 15.55
N GLN A 85 -6.90 1.52 15.95
CA GLN A 85 -7.32 0.79 17.15
C GLN A 85 -6.93 -0.69 17.08
N ALA A 86 -7.21 -1.37 15.96
CA ALA A 86 -6.93 -2.80 15.82
C ALA A 86 -5.43 -3.13 15.86
N ILE A 87 -4.57 -2.21 15.45
CA ILE A 87 -3.11 -2.42 15.42
C ILE A 87 -2.37 -1.77 16.60
N GLU A 88 -3.07 -1.11 17.51
CA GLU A 88 -2.47 -0.32 18.60
C GLU A 88 -1.53 -1.15 19.48
N GLU A 89 -1.92 -2.40 19.79
CA GLU A 89 -1.11 -3.32 20.61
C GLU A 89 0.19 -3.77 19.93
N TYR A 90 0.30 -3.58 18.61
CA TYR A 90 1.46 -3.96 17.81
C TYR A 90 2.37 -2.76 17.50
N LEU A 91 2.06 -1.58 18.04
CA LEU A 91 2.88 -0.41 17.83
C LEU A 91 4.28 -0.62 18.44
N PRO A 92 5.36 -0.38 17.68
CA PRO A 92 6.70 -0.51 18.22
C PRO A 92 6.96 0.51 19.32
N ALA A 93 7.66 0.08 20.38
CA ALA A 93 8.31 1.01 21.29
C ALA A 93 9.47 1.72 20.57
N SER A 94 9.72 2.99 20.87
CA SER A 94 10.84 3.73 20.27
C SER A 94 12.10 3.63 21.14
N PRO A 95 13.28 3.26 20.58
CA PRO A 95 13.54 2.85 19.20
C PRO A 95 13.18 1.37 18.94
N SER A 96 12.81 1.04 17.70
CA SER A 96 12.47 -0.33 17.28
C SER A 96 13.29 -0.80 16.07
N ASP A 97 13.58 -2.11 16.08
CA ASP A 97 14.24 -2.86 15.01
C ASP A 97 13.27 -3.30 13.89
N PHE A 98 11.97 -3.07 14.05
CA PHE A 98 10.94 -3.32 13.05
C PHE A 98 10.15 -2.05 12.67
N VAL A 99 9.33 -2.18 11.63
CA VAL A 99 8.41 -1.14 11.15
C VAL A 99 7.04 -1.76 11.04
N LEU A 100 6.05 -1.18 11.72
CA LEU A 100 4.66 -1.54 11.50
C LEU A 100 4.14 -0.85 10.24
N ARG A 101 3.58 -1.63 9.32
CA ARG A 101 3.10 -1.13 8.03
C ARG A 101 1.70 -1.66 7.73
N VAL A 102 0.78 -0.74 7.46
CA VAL A 102 -0.56 -1.04 6.95
C VAL A 102 -0.52 -1.02 5.43
N VAL A 103 -1.06 -2.06 4.79
CA VAL A 103 -1.32 -2.08 3.33
C VAL A 103 -2.81 -2.26 3.13
N LEU A 104 -3.52 -1.16 2.91
CA LEU A 104 -4.95 -1.14 2.68
C LEU A 104 -5.25 -1.43 1.20
N ILE A 105 -6.13 -2.39 0.94
CA ILE A 105 -6.77 -2.56 -0.37
C ILE A 105 -8.22 -2.11 -0.22
N TYR A 106 -8.52 -0.89 -0.68
CA TYR A 106 -9.87 -0.33 -0.59
C TYR A 106 -10.59 -0.48 -1.92
N ALA A 107 -11.80 -1.05 -1.95
CA ALA A 107 -12.48 -1.36 -3.21
C ALA A 107 -13.88 -0.76 -3.37
N ARG A 108 -14.32 0.11 -2.44
CA ARG A 108 -15.66 0.73 -2.43
C ARG A 108 -15.58 2.14 -3.01
N SER A 109 -16.32 2.42 -4.08
CA SER A 109 -16.33 3.77 -4.67
C SER A 109 -17.48 4.67 -4.20
N ASN A 110 -18.45 4.12 -3.46
CA ASN A 110 -19.63 4.83 -2.99
C ASN A 110 -19.70 4.98 -1.46
N VAL A 111 -18.74 4.39 -0.74
CA VAL A 111 -18.62 4.49 0.73
C VAL A 111 -17.46 5.42 1.03
N LEU A 112 -17.70 6.50 1.75
CA LEU A 112 -16.65 7.43 2.15
C LEU A 112 -16.06 6.96 3.49
N PRO A 113 -14.74 6.73 3.58
CA PRO A 113 -14.08 6.54 4.87
C PRO A 113 -14.21 7.80 5.73
N GLN A 114 -14.35 7.62 7.04
CA GLN A 114 -14.45 8.69 8.01
C GLN A 114 -13.44 8.45 9.13
N MET A 115 -12.75 9.51 9.55
CA MET A 115 -11.86 9.48 10.70
C MET A 115 -11.54 10.91 11.13
N ASP A 116 -11.53 11.16 12.42
CA ASP A 116 -10.89 12.34 13.00
C ASP A 116 -9.37 12.12 13.01
N ARG A 117 -8.61 12.95 12.30
CA ARG A 117 -7.14 12.83 12.23
C ARG A 117 -6.45 13.22 13.53
N SER A 118 -7.17 13.85 14.46
CA SER A 118 -6.69 14.08 15.81
C SER A 118 -6.99 12.92 16.77
N CYS A 119 -7.55 11.80 16.26
CA CYS A 119 -7.80 10.64 17.10
C CYS A 119 -6.48 10.08 17.68
N PRO A 120 -6.46 9.74 18.99
CA PRO A 120 -5.24 9.30 19.66
C PRO A 120 -4.55 8.11 19.00
N GLU A 121 -5.32 7.17 18.44
CA GLU A 121 -4.81 5.93 17.86
C GLU A 121 -4.02 6.18 16.58
N TYR A 122 -4.48 7.10 15.74
CA TYR A 122 -3.73 7.54 14.56
C TYR A 122 -2.46 8.30 14.96
N LEU A 123 -2.55 9.20 15.95
CA LEU A 123 -1.38 9.94 16.42
C LEU A 123 -0.29 9.01 16.98
N LYS A 124 -0.67 8.03 17.80
CA LYS A 124 0.24 6.98 18.30
C LYS A 124 0.88 6.19 17.16
N PHE A 125 0.11 5.86 16.12
CA PHE A 125 0.64 5.16 14.94
C PHE A 125 1.72 5.98 14.22
N ILE A 126 1.51 7.29 14.04
CA ILE A 126 2.50 8.19 13.44
C ILE A 126 3.73 8.34 14.35
N GLU A 127 3.53 8.57 15.65
CA GLU A 127 4.61 8.70 16.64
C GLU A 127 5.49 7.45 16.72
N ALA A 128 4.90 6.27 16.59
CA ALA A 128 5.63 5.00 16.53
C ALA A 128 6.37 4.76 15.20
N GLY A 129 6.25 5.67 14.23
CA GLY A 129 6.86 5.52 12.90
C GLY A 129 6.19 4.45 12.05
N GLY A 130 4.88 4.25 12.24
CA GLY A 130 4.06 3.40 11.39
C GLY A 130 4.01 3.93 9.95
N VAL A 131 3.67 3.07 8.99
CA VAL A 131 3.57 3.45 7.56
C VAL A 131 2.23 2.99 6.98
N PHE A 132 1.51 3.88 6.30
CA PHE A 132 0.19 3.60 5.74
C PHE A 132 0.22 3.62 4.21
N ASP A 133 0.11 2.45 3.58
CA ASP A 133 -0.03 2.34 2.14
C ASP A 133 -1.46 2.00 1.75
N CYS A 134 -1.93 2.53 0.62
CA CYS A 134 -3.26 2.27 0.09
C CYS A 134 -3.21 1.93 -1.40
N VAL A 135 -3.95 0.90 -1.79
CA VAL A 135 -4.34 0.60 -3.17
C VAL A 135 -5.84 0.75 -3.27
N TYR A 136 -6.29 1.86 -3.85
CA TYR A 136 -7.70 2.16 -4.06
C TYR A 136 -8.19 1.60 -5.41
N LEU A 137 -8.88 0.48 -5.35
CA LEU A 137 -9.52 -0.21 -6.48
C LEU A 137 -10.88 0.41 -6.78
N HIS A 138 -10.91 1.46 -7.60
CA HIS A 138 -12.13 2.23 -7.82
C HIS A 138 -12.92 1.77 -9.07
N ASP A 139 -14.20 2.09 -9.06
CA ASP A 139 -15.06 2.15 -10.25
C ASP A 139 -14.91 3.48 -10.96
N ASP A 140 -15.40 3.56 -12.20
CA ASP A 140 -15.41 4.80 -12.95
C ASP A 140 -16.30 5.85 -12.24
N GLN A 141 -16.02 7.13 -12.50
CA GLN A 141 -16.80 8.22 -11.93
C GLN A 141 -18.26 8.09 -12.39
N ALA A 142 -19.19 8.05 -11.43
CA ALA A 142 -20.63 7.93 -11.64
C ALA A 142 -21.37 8.74 -10.55
N PRO A 143 -22.65 9.11 -10.73
CA PRO A 143 -23.37 9.97 -9.77
C PRO A 143 -23.42 9.48 -8.31
N GLY A 144 -23.27 8.16 -8.08
CA GLY A 144 -23.19 7.58 -6.73
C GLY A 144 -21.76 7.36 -6.21
N ASN A 145 -20.74 7.53 -7.05
CA ASN A 145 -19.36 7.29 -6.70
C ASN A 145 -18.66 8.58 -6.26
N LYS A 146 -17.88 8.48 -5.19
CA LYS A 146 -17.11 9.57 -4.58
C LYS A 146 -15.61 9.35 -4.81
N VAL A 147 -15.22 9.02 -6.04
CA VAL A 147 -13.86 8.52 -6.35
C VAL A 147 -12.79 9.50 -5.89
N GLN A 148 -12.89 10.77 -6.30
CA GLN A 148 -11.91 11.80 -5.94
C GLN A 148 -11.85 12.01 -4.42
N THR A 149 -13.01 12.20 -3.77
CA THR A 149 -13.05 12.44 -2.32
C THR A 149 -12.49 11.27 -1.50
N ILE A 150 -12.69 10.03 -1.95
CA ILE A 150 -12.12 8.85 -1.31
C ILE A 150 -10.60 8.79 -1.53
N TYR A 151 -10.12 9.13 -2.73
CA TYR A 151 -8.70 9.21 -3.01
C TYR A 151 -8.02 10.29 -2.15
N ASP A 152 -8.58 11.50 -2.12
CA ASP A 152 -8.10 12.62 -1.30
C ASP A 152 -8.04 12.23 0.18
N PHE A 153 -9.05 11.51 0.68
CA PHE A 153 -9.04 11.00 2.05
C PHE A 153 -7.79 10.15 2.35
N PHE A 154 -7.40 9.24 1.45
CA PHE A 154 -6.23 8.38 1.66
C PHE A 154 -4.91 9.11 1.44
N THR A 155 -4.84 10.02 0.47
CA THR A 155 -3.66 10.88 0.26
C THR A 155 -3.42 11.77 1.47
N ASP A 156 -4.46 12.22 2.16
CA ASP A 156 -4.26 12.99 3.37
C ASP A 156 -3.79 12.15 4.59
N LEU A 157 -3.85 10.82 4.52
CA LEU A 157 -3.25 9.91 5.51
C LEU A 157 -1.82 9.49 5.15
N GLU A 158 -1.31 9.92 3.99
CA GLU A 158 0.06 9.62 3.59
C GLU A 158 1.05 10.32 4.52
N ILE A 159 1.97 9.52 5.05
CA ILE A 159 3.19 10.03 5.66
C ILE A 159 4.16 10.38 4.52
N GLU A 160 4.40 11.67 4.35
CA GLU A 160 5.17 12.21 3.23
C GLU A 160 6.51 11.47 3.04
N GLY A 161 6.76 11.06 1.79
CA GLY A 161 7.98 10.35 1.39
C GLY A 161 8.05 8.89 1.82
N GLN A 162 7.22 8.45 2.78
CA GLN A 162 7.21 7.07 3.24
C GLN A 162 6.06 6.27 2.68
N SER A 163 4.83 6.79 2.73
CA SER A 163 3.62 6.08 2.34
C SER A 163 3.45 6.03 0.82
N ARG A 164 2.57 5.14 0.34
CA ARG A 164 2.24 4.97 -1.08
C ARG A 164 0.73 4.86 -1.25
N VAL A 165 0.16 5.76 -2.04
CA VAL A 165 -1.26 5.73 -2.40
C VAL A 165 -1.36 5.53 -3.91
N PHE A 166 -2.05 4.47 -4.31
CA PHE A 166 -2.28 4.12 -5.71
C PHE A 166 -3.78 4.14 -5.99
N ASP A 167 -4.22 4.91 -6.98
CA ASP A 167 -5.52 4.74 -7.62
C ASP A 167 -5.41 3.72 -8.75
N VAL A 168 -6.27 2.72 -8.72
CA VAL A 168 -6.27 1.64 -9.71
C VAL A 168 -7.70 1.38 -10.15
N SER A 169 -7.97 1.65 -11.42
CA SER A 169 -9.23 1.27 -12.07
C SER A 169 -9.27 -0.24 -12.34
N ARG A 170 -10.17 -0.71 -13.21
CA ARG A 170 -10.43 -2.15 -13.50
C ARG A 170 -9.31 -2.90 -14.23
N LEU A 171 -8.08 -2.39 -14.23
CA LEU A 171 -6.93 -2.98 -14.91
C LEU A 171 -6.05 -3.80 -13.95
N ASN A 172 -6.17 -5.13 -14.02
CA ASN A 172 -5.39 -6.07 -13.19
C ASN A 172 -3.87 -5.85 -13.32
N LYS A 173 -3.37 -5.46 -14.49
CA LYS A 173 -1.95 -5.14 -14.70
C LYS A 173 -1.48 -3.97 -13.84
N ARG A 174 -2.30 -2.92 -13.68
CA ARG A 174 -1.99 -1.77 -12.82
C ARG A 174 -2.03 -2.15 -11.34
N PHE A 175 -2.99 -3.01 -10.96
CA PHE A 175 -3.04 -3.54 -9.59
C PHE A 175 -1.79 -4.37 -9.26
N ALA A 176 -1.40 -5.28 -10.16
CA ALA A 176 -0.18 -6.06 -10.02
C ALA A 176 1.07 -5.17 -9.90
N ALA A 177 1.16 -4.10 -10.70
CA ALA A 177 2.25 -3.15 -10.65
C ALA A 177 2.29 -2.39 -9.31
N ALA A 178 1.15 -1.88 -8.84
CA ALA A 178 1.05 -1.21 -7.54
C ALA A 178 1.52 -2.14 -6.40
N MET A 179 1.02 -3.38 -6.37
CA MET A 179 1.42 -4.37 -5.36
C MET A 179 2.91 -4.75 -5.43
N ALA A 180 3.49 -4.77 -6.63
CA ALA A 180 4.93 -5.00 -6.80
C ALA A 180 5.77 -3.82 -6.29
N GLN A 181 5.35 -2.58 -6.56
CA GLN A 181 6.03 -1.38 -6.04
C GLN A 181 6.01 -1.32 -4.50
N LEU A 182 4.95 -1.86 -3.88
CA LEU A 182 4.84 -2.00 -2.44
C LEU A 182 5.84 -3.00 -1.83
N LEU A 183 6.57 -3.82 -2.59
CA LEU A 183 7.54 -4.76 -2.02
C LEU A 183 8.73 -4.07 -1.34
N GLY A 184 9.07 -2.86 -1.79
CA GLY A 184 10.15 -2.05 -1.23
C GLY A 184 9.99 -1.83 0.27
N HIS A 185 11.10 -1.90 1.01
CA HIS A 185 11.11 -1.61 2.44
C HIS A 185 10.75 -0.12 2.67
N PRO A 186 9.81 0.22 3.57
CA PRO A 186 9.36 1.61 3.75
C PRO A 186 10.48 2.62 4.01
N ARG A 187 11.47 2.25 4.86
CA ARG A 187 12.64 3.11 5.16
C ARG A 187 13.71 3.18 4.05
N GLN A 188 13.59 2.38 2.99
CA GLN A 188 14.63 2.28 1.94
C GLN A 188 14.12 2.70 0.56
N ARG A 189 12.80 2.74 0.35
CA ARG A 189 12.22 3.20 -0.91
C ARG A 189 12.31 4.73 -1.01
N CYS A 190 12.51 5.25 -2.21
CA CYS A 190 12.39 6.69 -2.47
C CYS A 190 10.92 7.15 -2.38
N PRO A 191 10.66 8.47 -2.31
CA PRO A 191 9.32 9.03 -2.44
C PRO A 191 8.62 8.57 -3.73
N GLN A 192 7.29 8.41 -3.70
CA GLN A 192 6.52 7.87 -4.84
C GLN A 192 6.74 8.67 -6.14
N LYS A 193 6.82 10.00 -6.03
CA LYS A 193 7.00 10.92 -7.18
C LYS A 193 8.37 10.78 -7.85
N GLU A 194 9.35 10.22 -7.15
CA GLU A 194 10.74 10.05 -7.64
C GLU A 194 11.00 8.62 -8.13
N ALA A 195 10.06 7.69 -7.91
CA ALA A 195 10.27 6.28 -8.20
C ALA A 195 10.19 6.00 -9.71
N GLN A 196 11.29 5.52 -10.29
CA GLN A 196 11.35 5.06 -11.68
C GLN A 196 11.59 3.55 -11.72
N TYR A 197 10.74 2.84 -12.47
CA TYR A 197 10.77 1.38 -12.58
C TYR A 197 11.22 0.87 -13.96
N THR A 198 11.44 1.80 -14.89
CA THR A 198 12.01 1.52 -16.20
C THR A 198 13.44 2.01 -16.19
N LEU A 199 14.39 1.10 -16.40
CA LEU A 199 15.78 1.47 -16.61
C LEU A 199 15.91 2.09 -18.01
N THR A 200 16.02 3.41 -18.09
CA THR A 200 16.41 4.06 -19.34
C THR A 200 17.90 3.83 -19.55
N SER A 201 18.31 3.42 -20.76
CA SER A 201 19.73 3.51 -21.14
C SER A 201 20.20 4.95 -20.92
N PRO A 202 21.41 5.18 -20.39
CA PRO A 202 21.95 6.54 -20.30
C PRO A 202 21.85 7.18 -21.68
N SER A 203 21.32 8.40 -21.75
CA SER A 203 21.32 9.16 -23.00
C SER A 203 22.77 9.29 -23.48
N PRO A 204 23.06 9.24 -24.79
CA PRO A 204 24.42 9.40 -25.33
C PRO A 204 25.08 10.77 -25.05
N THR A 205 24.49 11.61 -24.21
CA THR A 205 24.88 13.01 -24.00
C THR A 205 24.89 13.38 -22.52
N SER A 206 25.81 12.79 -21.79
CA SER A 206 26.65 13.56 -20.88
C SER A 206 28.06 12.99 -20.97
N SER A 207 28.85 13.58 -21.86
CA SER A 207 30.29 13.46 -21.72
C SER A 207 30.64 13.84 -20.27
N PRO A 208 31.43 13.05 -19.54
CA PRO A 208 31.98 13.54 -18.29
C PRO A 208 32.71 14.83 -18.65
N ARG A 209 32.33 15.95 -18.05
CA ARG A 209 33.18 17.15 -18.09
C ARG A 209 34.53 16.70 -17.57
N ARG A 210 35.46 16.38 -18.48
CA ARG A 210 36.88 16.31 -18.18
C ARG A 210 37.18 17.67 -17.56
N ARG A 211 37.32 17.73 -16.24
CA ARG A 211 38.06 18.83 -15.64
C ARG A 211 39.43 18.74 -16.28
N SER A 212 39.78 19.76 -17.07
CA SER A 212 41.12 19.82 -17.61
C SER A 212 42.07 19.92 -16.41
N LEU A 213 43.25 19.29 -16.49
CA LEU A 213 44.28 19.41 -15.46
C LEU A 213 44.69 20.88 -15.19
N GLY A 214 44.30 21.83 -16.06
CA GLY A 214 44.55 23.26 -15.88
C GLY A 214 43.73 23.93 -14.78
N ASP A 215 42.62 23.33 -14.33
CA ASP A 215 41.75 23.93 -13.30
C ASP A 215 42.13 23.54 -11.86
N LEU A 216 43.17 22.71 -11.67
CA LEU A 216 43.61 22.27 -10.34
C LEU A 216 44.70 23.16 -9.71
N PHE A 217 45.28 24.12 -10.45
CA PHE A 217 46.43 24.92 -9.99
C PHE A 217 46.18 26.42 -9.83
N LYS A 218 44.93 26.88 -9.84
CA LYS A 218 44.60 28.27 -9.49
C LYS A 218 43.99 28.33 -8.10
N LEU A 219 44.82 28.15 -7.08
CA LEU A 219 44.53 28.51 -5.68
C LEU A 219 45.85 28.62 -4.92
N SER A 220 46.58 29.69 -5.21
CA SER A 220 47.59 30.27 -4.32
C SER A 220 47.97 31.64 -4.88
N ASP A 221 47.31 32.67 -4.33
CA ASP A 221 47.89 33.97 -3.98
C ASP A 221 47.11 34.47 -2.74
#